data_AF-A0A812XCQ7-F1
#
_entry.id   AF-A0A812XCQ7-F1
#
_cell.length_a   1.000
_cell.length_b   1.000
_cell.length_c   1.000
_cell.angle_alpha   90.00
_cell.angle_beta   90.00
_cell.angle_gamma   90.00
#
_symmetry.space_group_name_H-M   'P 1'
#
loop_
_entity.id
_entity.type
_entity.pdbx_description
1 polymer ?
#
loop_
_entity_poly.entity_id
_entity_poly.type
_entity_poly.pdbx_seq_one_letter_code
_entity_poly.pdbx_strand_id
1 'polypeptide(L)'
;MLKSNGSYGYTPVGRTATQKAVMDNHKQSMFILGIGLLLIFIVLILAFCYTWYSTKVPLSCTAPLSLYFWLEGISNFFLAVLLVIGMYLMQGMMLAVSHHAVAQIMEEHAQTYSIAGGQHSVSAAAHRSELQESALHYGGGMTAVLVLQSMVMLAQVGLGIYGIIQVVRLQQEGEAYLCNDSINVFWVLIGLHFIQNTCVLGKLGKGLQHHPRGADEDLEESD
;
A
#
# COMPACT_ATOMS: atom_id res chain seq x y z
N MET A 1 4.54 7.93 61.28
CA MET A 1 3.69 7.61 60.11
C MET A 1 3.36 8.92 59.40
N LEU A 2 4.04 9.24 58.30
CA LEU A 2 3.75 10.42 57.47
C LEU A 2 3.21 9.93 56.14
N LYS A 3 1.95 10.25 55.88
CA LYS A 3 1.18 9.89 54.69
C LYS A 3 1.48 10.94 53.61
N SER A 4 2.34 10.62 52.64
CA SER A 4 2.59 11.48 51.49
C SER A 4 1.54 11.19 50.41
N ASN A 5 0.55 12.07 50.29
CA ASN A 5 -0.35 12.12 49.13
C ASN A 5 0.37 12.82 47.97
N GLY A 6 1.11 12.04 47.17
CA GLY A 6 1.62 12.49 45.88
C GLY A 6 0.49 12.49 44.84
N SER A 7 -0.25 13.59 44.76
CA SER A 7 -1.15 13.86 43.63
C SER A 7 -0.29 14.19 42.42
N TYR A 8 0.06 13.19 41.62
CA TYR A 8 0.73 13.37 40.33
C TYR A 8 -0.19 14.17 39.41
N GLY A 9 0.15 15.44 39.21
CA GLY A 9 -0.54 16.34 38.29
C GLY A 9 -0.31 15.89 36.86
N TYR A 10 -1.20 15.07 36.32
CA TYR A 10 -1.34 14.87 34.88
C TYR A 10 -1.83 16.18 34.26
N THR A 11 -0.92 16.94 33.64
CA THR A 11 -1.30 18.17 32.94
C THR A 11 -2.15 17.82 31.70
N PRO A 12 -3.30 18.49 31.49
CA PRO A 12 -4.21 18.22 30.37
C PRO A 12 -3.62 18.54 28.98
N VAL A 13 -2.49 19.27 28.94
CA VAL A 13 -1.85 19.76 27.71
C VAL A 13 -1.22 18.62 26.90
N GLY A 14 -0.54 17.67 27.55
CA GLY A 14 0.02 16.48 26.90
C GLY A 14 -1.07 15.55 26.34
N ARG A 15 -2.24 15.50 26.99
CA ARG A 15 -3.42 14.75 26.53
C ARG A 15 -4.03 15.36 25.28
N THR A 16 -4.11 16.69 25.19
CA THR A 16 -4.65 17.37 24.00
C THR A 16 -3.73 17.29 22.78
N ALA A 17 -2.41 17.35 22.97
CA ALA A 17 -1.44 17.24 21.87
C ALA A 17 -1.36 15.81 21.31
N THR A 18 -1.29 14.80 22.20
CA THR A 18 -1.34 13.38 21.80
C THR A 18 -2.69 13.02 21.16
N GLN A 19 -3.81 13.49 21.72
CA GLN A 19 -5.13 13.23 21.15
C GLN A 19 -5.33 13.90 19.78
N LYS A 20 -4.76 15.10 19.57
CA LYS A 20 -4.78 15.77 18.26
C LYS A 20 -3.92 15.02 17.23
N ALA A 21 -2.70 14.60 17.59
CA ALA A 21 -1.84 13.82 16.71
C ALA A 21 -2.45 12.44 16.36
N VAL A 22 -3.09 11.76 17.32
CA VAL A 22 -3.82 10.51 17.09
C VAL A 22 -5.03 10.72 16.18
N MET A 23 -5.77 11.82 16.36
CA MET A 23 -6.95 12.13 15.55
C MET A 23 -6.58 12.49 14.10
N ASP A 24 -5.50 13.26 13.89
CA ASP A 24 -5.01 13.62 12.56
C ASP A 24 -4.46 12.38 11.82
N ASN A 25 -3.71 11.50 12.51
CA ASN A 25 -3.25 10.22 11.97
C ASN A 25 -4.42 9.26 11.66
N HIS A 26 -5.46 9.22 12.50
CA HIS A 26 -6.64 8.41 12.27
C HIS A 26 -7.43 8.87 11.03
N LYS A 27 -7.56 10.20 10.83
CA LYS A 27 -8.22 10.77 9.65
C LYS A 27 -7.46 10.49 8.36
N GLN A 28 -6.13 10.60 8.38
CA GLN A 28 -5.29 10.21 7.24
C GLN A 28 -5.36 8.71 6.95
N SER A 29 -5.34 7.86 7.99
CA SER A 29 -5.46 6.41 7.85
C SER A 29 -6.80 6.00 7.20
N MET A 30 -7.92 6.55 7.68
CA MET A 30 -9.25 6.34 7.10
C MET A 30 -9.31 6.73 5.61
N PHE A 31 -8.69 7.87 5.25
CA PHE A 31 -8.65 8.33 3.87
C PHE A 31 -7.83 7.39 2.96
N ILE A 32 -6.66 6.93 3.44
CA ILE A 32 -5.80 6.00 2.71
C ILE A 32 -6.51 4.65 2.51
N LEU A 33 -7.15 4.12 3.55
CA LEU A 33 -7.93 2.87 3.48
C LEU A 33 -9.12 3.00 2.52
N GLY A 34 -9.84 4.13 2.57
CA GLY A 34 -10.96 4.40 1.67
C GLY A 34 -10.54 4.41 0.20
N ILE A 35 -9.44 5.10 -0.13
CA ILE A 35 -8.92 5.08 -1.52
C ILE A 35 -8.41 3.68 -1.89
N GLY A 36 -7.75 2.98 -0.97
CA GLY A 36 -7.27 1.61 -1.20
C GLY A 36 -8.40 0.65 -1.57
N LEU A 37 -9.51 0.69 -0.81
CA LEU A 37 -10.71 -0.11 -1.09
C LEU A 37 -11.35 0.24 -2.43
N LEU A 38 -11.44 1.52 -2.77
CA LEU A 38 -11.94 1.96 -4.07
C LEU A 38 -11.07 1.40 -5.22
N LEU A 39 -9.75 1.45 -5.09
CA LEU A 39 -8.83 0.89 -6.08
C LEU A 39 -9.02 -0.62 -6.25
N ILE A 40 -9.15 -1.36 -5.14
CA ILE A 40 -9.42 -2.80 -5.18
C ILE A 40 -10.73 -3.09 -5.92
N PHE A 41 -11.78 -2.32 -5.65
CA PHE A 41 -13.07 -2.48 -6.32
C PHE A 41 -12.95 -2.26 -7.84
N ILE A 42 -12.21 -1.23 -8.27
CA ILE A 42 -11.94 -0.97 -9.69
C ILE A 42 -11.16 -2.12 -10.33
N VAL A 43 -10.12 -2.63 -9.67
CA VAL A 43 -9.31 -3.75 -10.19
C VAL A 43 -10.16 -5.02 -10.31
N LEU A 44 -11.05 -5.29 -9.36
CA LEU A 44 -11.97 -6.43 -9.43
C LEU A 44 -12.99 -6.30 -10.57
N ILE A 45 -13.52 -5.09 -10.81
CA ILE A 45 -14.37 -4.83 -11.98
C ILE A 45 -13.60 -5.10 -13.26
N LEU A 46 -12.35 -4.64 -13.36
CA LEU A 46 -11.52 -4.89 -14.54
C LEU A 46 -11.25 -6.38 -14.72
N ALA A 47 -10.85 -7.08 -13.66
CA ALA A 47 -10.68 -8.54 -13.69
C ALA A 47 -11.93 -9.25 -14.21
N PHE A 48 -13.11 -8.87 -13.70
CA PHE A 48 -14.38 -9.41 -14.16
C PHE A 48 -14.64 -9.08 -15.64
N CYS A 49 -14.43 -7.84 -16.07
CA CYS A 49 -14.59 -7.43 -17.47
C CYS A 49 -13.68 -8.25 -18.39
N TYR A 50 -12.40 -8.38 -18.06
CA TYR A 50 -11.42 -9.18 -18.80
C TYR A 50 -11.86 -10.65 -18.91
N THR A 51 -12.20 -11.29 -17.80
CA THR A 51 -12.66 -12.69 -17.80
C THR A 51 -14.01 -12.87 -18.50
N TRP A 52 -14.92 -11.90 -18.39
CA TRP A 52 -16.20 -11.96 -19.08
C TRP A 52 -16.00 -11.85 -20.60
N TYR A 53 -15.20 -10.90 -21.06
CA TYR A 53 -14.93 -10.71 -22.48
C TYR A 53 -14.15 -11.87 -23.10
N SER A 54 -13.35 -12.61 -22.33
CA SER A 54 -12.70 -13.83 -22.83
C SER A 54 -13.71 -14.86 -23.35
N THR A 55 -14.93 -14.89 -22.79
CA THR A 55 -16.02 -15.77 -23.22
C THR A 55 -16.82 -15.25 -24.41
N LYS A 56 -16.65 -13.96 -24.76
CA LYS A 56 -17.37 -13.29 -25.85
C LYS A 56 -16.57 -13.25 -27.15
N VAL A 57 -15.28 -13.60 -27.11
CA VAL A 57 -14.45 -13.72 -28.32
C VAL A 57 -15.01 -14.87 -29.17
N PRO A 58 -15.41 -14.61 -30.43
CA PRO A 58 -15.95 -15.64 -31.29
C PRO A 58 -14.86 -16.67 -31.63
N LEU A 59 -15.24 -17.95 -31.68
CA LEU A 59 -14.33 -19.07 -32.00
C LEU A 59 -13.73 -18.97 -33.42
N SER A 60 -14.32 -18.14 -34.28
CA SER A 60 -13.81 -17.82 -35.62
C SER A 60 -12.60 -16.88 -35.61
N CYS A 61 -12.27 -16.26 -34.48
CA CYS A 61 -11.09 -15.40 -34.36
C CYS A 61 -9.83 -16.28 -34.27
N THR A 62 -8.93 -16.14 -35.25
CA THR A 62 -7.69 -16.93 -35.41
C THR A 62 -6.64 -16.57 -34.36
N ALA A 63 -6.69 -15.36 -33.78
CA ALA A 63 -5.79 -14.97 -32.72
C ALA A 63 -6.23 -15.50 -31.34
N PRO A 64 -5.28 -15.83 -30.45
CA PRO A 64 -5.54 -16.25 -29.07
C PRO A 64 -5.96 -15.06 -28.16
N LEU A 65 -6.88 -14.21 -28.63
CA LEU A 65 -7.36 -13.03 -27.91
C LEU A 65 -8.14 -13.41 -26.63
N SER A 66 -8.87 -14.54 -26.68
CA SER A 66 -9.57 -15.09 -25.52
C SER A 66 -8.59 -15.47 -24.41
N LEU A 67 -7.48 -16.13 -24.75
CA LEU A 67 -6.44 -16.50 -23.78
C LEU A 67 -5.80 -15.25 -23.17
N TYR A 68 -5.51 -14.23 -23.97
CA TYR A 68 -5.00 -12.94 -23.48
C TYR A 68 -5.95 -12.33 -22.45
N PHE A 69 -7.24 -12.18 -22.79
CA PHE A 69 -8.22 -11.60 -21.87
C PHE A 69 -8.38 -12.43 -20.59
N TRP A 70 -8.30 -13.75 -20.69
CA TRP A 70 -8.38 -14.63 -19.53
C TRP A 70 -7.16 -14.49 -18.60
N LEU A 71 -5.94 -14.52 -19.16
CA LEU A 71 -4.71 -14.32 -18.40
C LEU A 71 -4.67 -12.95 -17.73
N GLU A 72 -5.16 -11.92 -18.41
CA GLU A 72 -5.19 -10.57 -17.84
C GLU A 72 -6.29 -10.38 -16.78
N GLY A 73 -7.40 -11.11 -16.89
CA GLY A 73 -8.38 -11.19 -15.83
C GLY A 73 -7.80 -11.83 -14.56
N ILE A 74 -7.07 -12.94 -14.73
CA ILE A 74 -6.38 -13.62 -13.63
C ILE A 74 -5.30 -12.75 -13.02
N SER A 75 -4.47 -12.09 -13.84
CA SER A 75 -3.40 -11.21 -13.35
C SER A 75 -3.98 -10.08 -12.49
N ASN A 76 -5.08 -9.45 -12.92
CA ASN A 76 -5.77 -8.42 -12.14
C ASN A 76 -6.41 -8.96 -10.86
N PHE A 77 -6.95 -10.18 -10.87
CA PHE A 77 -7.44 -10.82 -9.66
C PHE A 77 -6.31 -11.03 -8.63
N PHE A 78 -5.16 -11.57 -9.05
CA PHE A 78 -3.99 -11.71 -8.19
C PHE A 78 -3.51 -10.35 -7.65
N LEU A 79 -3.49 -9.32 -8.49
CA LEU A 79 -3.14 -7.96 -8.08
C LEU A 79 -4.11 -7.43 -7.00
N ALA A 80 -5.42 -7.67 -7.16
CA ALA A 80 -6.41 -7.29 -6.15
C ALA A 80 -6.16 -7.98 -4.80
N VAL A 81 -5.83 -9.29 -4.81
CA VAL A 81 -5.47 -10.03 -3.59
C VAL A 81 -4.24 -9.43 -2.92
N LEU A 82 -3.19 -9.12 -3.70
CA LEU A 82 -1.98 -8.47 -3.17
C LEU A 82 -2.28 -7.08 -2.59
N LEU A 83 -3.16 -6.29 -3.22
CA LEU A 83 -3.60 -5.00 -2.69
C LEU A 83 -4.35 -5.16 -1.36
N VAL A 84 -5.22 -6.16 -1.22
CA VAL A 84 -5.92 -6.44 0.05
C VAL A 84 -4.92 -6.79 1.16
N ILE A 85 -3.98 -7.68 0.87
CA ILE A 85 -2.93 -8.07 1.83
C ILE A 85 -2.07 -6.85 2.18
N GLY A 86 -1.67 -6.06 1.18
CA GLY A 86 -0.90 -4.83 1.36
C GLY A 86 -1.64 -3.80 2.23
N MET A 87 -2.95 -3.61 2.04
CA MET A 87 -3.75 -2.75 2.92
C MET A 87 -3.80 -3.26 4.36
N TYR A 88 -3.97 -4.57 4.56
CA TYR A 88 -3.98 -5.17 5.90
C TYR A 88 -2.64 -4.94 6.61
N LEU A 89 -1.52 -5.16 5.90
CA LEU A 89 -0.18 -4.92 6.43
C LEU A 89 0.06 -3.43 6.69
N MET A 90 -0.38 -2.55 5.79
CA MET A 90 -0.27 -1.10 5.96
C MET A 90 -1.06 -0.61 7.18
N GLN A 91 -2.25 -1.17 7.42
CA GLN A 91 -3.03 -0.88 8.62
C GLN A 91 -2.29 -1.33 9.89
N GLY A 92 -1.68 -2.52 9.88
CA GLY A 92 -0.83 -3.01 10.96
C GLY A 92 0.39 -2.13 11.22
N MET A 93 1.07 -1.67 10.16
CA MET A 93 2.18 -0.72 10.26
C MET A 93 1.73 0.61 10.85
N MET A 94 0.61 1.19 10.39
CA MET A 94 0.10 2.45 10.92
C MET A 94 -0.26 2.35 12.40
N LEU A 95 -0.85 1.23 12.83
CA LEU A 95 -1.13 0.96 14.24
C LEU A 95 0.18 0.86 15.04
N ALA A 96 1.16 0.08 14.59
CA ALA A 96 2.45 -0.06 15.25
C ALA A 96 3.21 1.28 15.37
N VAL A 97 3.22 2.09 14.30
CA VAL A 97 3.83 3.43 14.30
C VAL A 97 3.08 4.37 15.25
N SER A 98 1.75 4.30 15.31
CA SER A 98 0.96 5.12 16.24
C SER A 98 1.28 4.78 17.70
N HIS A 99 1.43 3.49 18.03
CA HIS A 99 1.83 3.05 19.36
C HIS A 99 3.27 3.48 19.68
N HIS A 100 4.18 3.39 18.71
CA HIS A 100 5.56 3.84 18.90
C HIS A 100 5.65 5.35 19.14
N ALA A 101 4.92 6.16 18.36
CA ALA A 101 4.88 7.62 18.53
C ALA A 101 4.28 8.01 19.89
N VAL A 102 3.22 7.34 20.33
CA VAL A 102 2.64 7.57 21.67
C VAL A 102 3.63 7.16 22.76
N ALA A 103 4.33 6.04 22.59
CA ALA A 103 5.36 5.59 23.54
C ALA A 103 6.53 6.58 23.62
N GLN A 104 7.00 7.11 22.50
CA GLN A 104 8.04 8.14 22.46
C GLN A 104 7.60 9.44 23.15
N ILE A 105 6.39 9.93 22.88
CA ILE A 105 5.87 11.13 23.55
C ILE A 105 5.74 10.90 25.06
N MET A 106 5.30 9.71 25.48
CA MET A 106 5.24 9.36 26.90
C MET A 106 6.64 9.25 27.53
N GLU A 107 7.64 8.77 26.80
CA GLU A 107 9.02 8.69 27.27
C GLU A 107 9.69 10.06 27.33
N GLU A 108 9.49 10.94 26.35
CA GLU A 108 9.96 12.32 26.39
C GLU A 108 9.32 13.10 27.54
N HIS A 109 8.00 12.94 27.74
CA HIS A 109 7.34 13.50 28.92
C HIS A 109 7.87 12.87 30.20
N ALA A 110 8.02 11.55 30.27
CA ALA A 110 8.59 10.88 31.43
C ALA A 110 9.99 11.42 31.71
N GLN A 111 10.90 11.51 30.75
CA GLN A 111 12.25 12.08 30.90
C GLN A 111 12.24 13.54 31.33
N THR A 112 11.32 14.35 30.80
CA THR A 112 11.13 15.74 31.21
C THR A 112 10.68 15.85 32.68
N TYR A 113 9.97 14.85 33.20
CA TYR A 113 9.48 14.78 34.59
C TYR A 113 10.29 13.81 35.51
N SER A 114 11.20 12.99 34.97
CA SER A 114 11.88 11.88 35.67
C SER A 114 13.31 12.22 36.06
N ILE A 115 13.47 13.33 36.78
CA ILE A 115 14.59 13.50 37.73
C ILE A 115 14.46 12.50 38.91
N ALA A 116 13.38 11.68 38.99
CA ALA A 116 13.18 10.71 40.07
C ALA A 116 12.71 9.33 39.57
N GLY A 117 13.59 8.31 39.63
CA GLY A 117 13.20 6.90 39.78
C GLY A 117 13.58 5.95 38.63
N GLY A 118 14.72 5.26 38.77
CA GLY A 118 15.31 4.32 37.80
C GLY A 118 14.62 2.97 37.58
N GLN A 119 13.28 2.90 37.70
CA GLN A 119 12.52 1.64 37.58
C GLN A 119 11.70 1.53 36.28
N HIS A 120 11.64 2.60 35.48
CA HIS A 120 10.93 2.63 34.18
C HIS A 120 11.72 2.05 32.99
N SER A 121 13.03 1.84 33.13
CA SER A 121 13.92 1.45 32.02
C SER A 121 13.70 0.03 31.49
N VAL A 122 13.36 -0.93 32.37
CA VAL A 122 13.21 -2.36 31.99
C VAL A 122 11.87 -2.63 31.29
N SER A 123 10.79 -1.97 31.72
CA SER A 123 9.48 -2.06 31.05
C SER A 123 9.48 -1.38 29.68
N ALA A 124 10.23 -0.30 29.51
CA ALA A 124 10.38 0.37 28.22
C ALA A 124 11.20 -0.50 27.23
N ALA A 125 12.22 -1.22 27.70
CA ALA A 125 13.01 -2.12 26.86
C ALA A 125 12.22 -3.33 26.35
N ALA A 126 11.40 -3.97 27.21
CA ALA A 126 10.53 -5.07 26.80
C ALA A 126 9.43 -4.62 25.82
N HIS A 127 8.86 -3.43 26.04
CA HIS A 127 7.86 -2.88 25.12
C HIS A 127 8.48 -2.49 23.77
N ARG A 128 9.73 -2.00 23.75
CA ARG A 128 10.50 -1.75 22.52
C ARG A 128 10.78 -3.02 21.73
N SER A 129 11.13 -4.14 22.38
CA SER A 129 11.38 -5.40 21.66
C SER A 129 10.13 -5.94 20.97
N GLU A 130 8.96 -5.88 21.61
CA GLU A 130 7.68 -6.30 21.00
C GLU A 130 7.26 -5.37 19.84
N LEU A 131 7.48 -4.07 19.98
CA LEU A 131 7.23 -3.09 18.92
C LEU A 131 8.17 -3.28 17.73
N GLN A 132 9.45 -3.58 17.98
CA GLN A 132 10.45 -3.82 16.94
C GLN A 132 10.19 -5.12 16.18
N GLU A 133 9.79 -6.20 16.87
CA GLU A 133 9.39 -7.46 16.23
C GLU A 133 8.14 -7.28 15.37
N SER A 134 7.14 -6.54 15.88
CA SER A 134 5.93 -6.21 15.12
C SER A 134 6.24 -5.35 13.88
N ALA A 135 7.08 -4.33 14.02
CA ALA A 135 7.49 -3.48 12.91
C ALA A 135 8.27 -4.27 11.84
N LEU A 136 9.13 -5.20 12.25
CA LEU A 136 9.85 -6.10 11.34
C LEU A 136 8.89 -7.03 10.60
N HIS A 137 7.91 -7.61 11.29
CA HIS A 137 6.93 -8.51 10.68
C HIS A 137 6.06 -7.79 9.64
N TYR A 138 5.50 -6.63 9.99
CA TYR A 138 4.67 -5.85 9.06
C TYR A 138 5.50 -5.23 7.92
N GLY A 139 6.71 -4.72 8.20
CA GLY A 139 7.61 -4.15 7.20
C GLY A 139 8.16 -5.20 6.23
N GLY A 140 8.56 -6.37 6.75
CA GLY A 140 8.98 -7.51 5.93
C GLY A 140 7.86 -8.04 5.05
N GLY A 141 6.65 -8.18 5.61
CA GLY A 141 5.44 -8.53 4.84
C GLY A 141 5.15 -7.52 3.73
N MET A 142 5.21 -6.21 4.03
CA MET A 142 4.95 -5.16 3.05
C MET A 142 5.97 -5.19 1.92
N THR A 143 7.26 -5.43 2.24
CA THR A 143 8.33 -5.58 1.24
C THR A 143 8.06 -6.78 0.33
N ALA A 144 7.66 -7.92 0.89
CA ALA A 144 7.32 -9.10 0.10
C ALA A 144 6.13 -8.85 -0.83
N VAL A 145 5.08 -8.18 -0.36
CA VAL A 145 3.93 -7.78 -1.19
C VAL A 145 4.36 -6.85 -2.33
N LEU A 146 5.21 -5.87 -2.06
CA LEU A 146 5.71 -4.94 -3.09
C LEU A 146 6.53 -5.66 -4.17
N VAL A 147 7.38 -6.61 -3.78
CA VAL A 147 8.15 -7.42 -4.73
C VAL A 147 7.20 -8.27 -5.59
N LEU A 148 6.27 -8.99 -4.98
CA LEU A 148 5.30 -9.81 -5.71
C LEU A 148 4.44 -8.96 -6.64
N GLN A 149 3.99 -7.80 -6.17
CA GLN A 149 3.22 -6.85 -6.97
C GLN A 149 4.03 -6.35 -8.18
N SER A 150 5.32 -6.04 -8.00
CA SER A 150 6.18 -5.61 -9.12
C SER A 150 6.34 -6.71 -10.18
N MET A 151 6.44 -7.97 -9.77
CA MET A 151 6.53 -9.12 -10.69
C MET A 151 5.24 -9.29 -11.50
N VAL A 152 4.08 -9.16 -10.84
CA VAL A 152 2.77 -9.20 -11.52
C VAL A 152 2.65 -8.05 -12.53
N MET A 153 3.02 -6.83 -12.15
CA MET A 153 2.95 -5.67 -13.06
C MET A 153 3.87 -5.84 -14.28
N LEU A 154 5.08 -6.39 -14.10
CA LEU A 154 5.97 -6.71 -15.21
C LEU A 154 5.37 -7.77 -16.16
N ALA A 155 4.74 -8.81 -15.60
CA ALA A 155 4.05 -9.83 -16.38
C ALA A 155 2.89 -9.23 -17.19
N GLN A 156 2.10 -8.34 -16.59
CA GLN A 156 1.01 -7.62 -17.26
C GLN A 156 1.50 -6.74 -18.42
N VAL A 157 2.64 -6.04 -18.25
CA VAL A 157 3.25 -5.29 -19.36
C VAL A 157 3.63 -6.23 -20.52
N GLY A 158 4.22 -7.38 -20.22
CA GLY A 158 4.52 -8.41 -21.22
C GLY A 158 3.28 -8.91 -21.95
N LEU A 159 2.20 -9.20 -21.21
CA LEU A 159 0.91 -9.60 -21.77
C LEU A 159 0.32 -8.49 -22.65
N GLY A 160 0.39 -7.22 -22.22
CA GLY A 160 -0.08 -6.07 -23.00
C GLY A 160 0.65 -5.95 -24.34
N ILE A 161 1.98 -6.06 -24.35
CA ILE A 161 2.78 -6.04 -25.58
C ILE A 161 2.39 -7.22 -26.49
N TYR A 162 2.25 -8.42 -25.92
CA TYR A 162 1.81 -9.60 -26.65
C TYR A 162 0.43 -9.38 -27.30
N GLY A 163 -0.55 -8.85 -26.55
CA GLY A 163 -1.88 -8.54 -27.05
C GLY A 163 -1.86 -7.54 -28.20
N ILE A 164 -1.06 -6.46 -28.08
CA ILE A 164 -0.90 -5.45 -29.13
C ILE A 164 -0.36 -6.08 -30.41
N ILE A 165 0.69 -6.91 -30.31
CA ILE A 165 1.28 -7.58 -31.48
C ILE A 165 0.25 -8.45 -32.18
N GLN A 166 -0.57 -9.20 -31.44
CA GLN A 166 -1.60 -10.07 -32.03
C GLN A 166 -2.72 -9.28 -32.70
N VAL A 167 -3.19 -8.19 -32.09
CA VAL A 167 -4.20 -7.32 -32.70
C VAL A 167 -3.67 -6.65 -33.97
N VAL A 168 -2.42 -6.16 -33.96
CA VAL A 168 -1.80 -5.52 -35.13
C VAL A 168 -1.62 -6.52 -36.27
N ARG A 169 -1.21 -7.77 -35.99
CA ARG A 169 -1.11 -8.81 -37.01
C ARG A 169 -2.46 -9.11 -37.66
N LEU A 170 -3.52 -9.29 -36.86
CA LEU A 170 -4.88 -9.47 -37.37
C LEU A 170 -5.34 -8.32 -38.28
N GLN A 171 -4.98 -7.08 -37.93
CA GLN A 171 -5.31 -5.92 -38.76
C GLN A 171 -4.52 -5.90 -40.07
N GLN A 172 -3.24 -6.30 -40.06
CA GLN A 172 -2.40 -6.37 -41.26
C GLN A 172 -2.83 -7.50 -42.22
N GLU A 173 -3.23 -8.64 -41.67
CA GLU A 173 -3.71 -9.79 -42.45
C GLU A 173 -5.14 -9.60 -42.97
N GLY A 174 -5.81 -8.50 -42.57
CA GLY A 174 -7.18 -8.19 -42.98
C GLY A 174 -8.23 -9.07 -42.31
N GLU A 175 -7.86 -9.89 -41.32
CA GLU A 175 -8.74 -10.80 -40.59
C GLU A 175 -9.44 -10.16 -39.38
N ALA A 176 -9.20 -8.86 -39.13
CA ALA A 176 -9.79 -8.13 -38.01
C ALA A 176 -11.33 -8.24 -37.92
N TYR A 177 -12.03 -8.35 -39.06
CA TYR A 177 -13.48 -8.50 -39.10
C TYR A 177 -13.98 -9.81 -38.46
N LEU A 178 -13.14 -10.86 -38.43
CA LEU A 178 -13.49 -12.16 -37.81
C LEU A 178 -13.58 -12.08 -36.28
N CYS A 179 -12.95 -11.07 -35.67
CA CYS A 179 -12.92 -10.87 -34.22
C CYS A 179 -13.97 -9.84 -33.74
N ASN A 180 -14.83 -9.33 -34.65
CA ASN A 180 -15.92 -8.39 -34.36
C ASN A 180 -15.47 -7.19 -33.46
N ASP A 181 -16.35 -6.69 -32.58
CA ASP A 181 -16.07 -5.59 -31.64
C ASP A 181 -14.98 -5.89 -30.59
N SER A 182 -14.44 -7.11 -30.54
CA SER A 182 -13.43 -7.50 -29.54
C SER A 182 -12.15 -6.66 -29.64
N ILE A 183 -11.82 -6.16 -30.82
CA ILE A 183 -10.66 -5.28 -31.05
C ILE A 183 -10.88 -3.90 -30.40
N ASN A 184 -12.08 -3.32 -30.54
CA ASN A 184 -12.41 -2.05 -29.90
C ASN A 184 -12.38 -2.19 -28.37
N VAL A 185 -12.93 -3.28 -27.86
CA VAL A 185 -12.91 -3.59 -26.42
C VAL A 185 -11.48 -3.78 -25.92
N PHE A 186 -10.62 -4.45 -26.69
CA PHE A 186 -9.20 -4.59 -26.35
C PHE A 186 -8.53 -3.23 -26.12
N TRP A 187 -8.72 -2.27 -27.03
CA TRP A 187 -8.13 -0.93 -26.91
C TRP A 187 -8.67 -0.13 -25.71
N VAL A 188 -9.96 -0.29 -25.39
CA VAL A 188 -10.54 0.34 -24.19
C VAL A 188 -9.95 -0.26 -22.92
N LEU A 189 -9.89 -1.59 -22.84
CA LEU A 189 -9.41 -2.30 -21.67
C LEU A 189 -7.91 -2.06 -21.43
N ILE A 190 -7.08 -2.08 -22.48
CA ILE A 190 -5.65 -1.79 -22.35
C ILE A 190 -5.39 -0.34 -21.92
N GLY A 191 -6.23 0.60 -22.39
CA GLY A 191 -6.18 2.00 -21.94
C GLY A 191 -6.51 2.15 -20.45
N LEU A 192 -7.57 1.48 -19.99
CA LEU A 192 -7.93 1.45 -18.56
C LEU A 192 -6.83 0.79 -17.72
N HIS A 193 -6.21 -0.28 -18.23
CA HIS A 193 -5.09 -0.95 -17.57
C HIS A 193 -3.87 -0.04 -17.41
N PHE A 194 -3.57 0.77 -18.42
CA PHE A 194 -2.48 1.75 -18.36
C PHE A 194 -2.74 2.84 -17.31
N ILE A 195 -3.98 3.33 -17.23
CA ILE A 195 -4.41 4.29 -16.20
C ILE A 195 -4.27 3.66 -14.81
N GLN A 196 -4.77 2.43 -14.62
CA GLN A 196 -4.63 1.70 -13.36
C GLN A 196 -3.17 1.59 -12.92
N ASN A 197 -2.29 1.12 -13.80
CA ASN A 197 -0.87 0.97 -13.49
C ASN A 197 -0.24 2.32 -13.12
N THR A 198 -0.59 3.39 -13.82
CA THR A 198 -0.11 4.74 -13.51
C THR A 198 -0.59 5.23 -12.14
N CYS A 199 -1.84 4.96 -11.78
CA CYS A 199 -2.38 5.31 -10.45
C CYS A 199 -1.68 4.54 -9.32
N VAL A 200 -1.30 3.28 -9.56
CA VAL A 200 -0.58 2.44 -8.60
C VAL A 200 0.89 2.90 -8.45
N LEU A 201 1.59 3.14 -9.57
CA LEU A 201 2.99 3.61 -9.59
C LEU A 201 3.14 5.04 -9.05
N GLY A 202 2.21 5.95 -9.37
CA GLY A 202 2.24 7.35 -8.92
C GLY A 202 2.14 7.52 -7.40
N LYS A 203 1.56 6.54 -6.68
CA LYS A 203 1.56 6.52 -5.22
C LYS A 203 2.91 6.10 -4.62
N LEU A 204 3.67 5.23 -5.29
CA LEU A 204 4.98 4.80 -4.82
C LEU A 204 6.01 5.93 -4.89
N GLY A 205 6.00 6.71 -5.97
CA GLY A 205 6.96 7.80 -6.19
C GLY A 205 6.84 8.96 -5.20
N LYS A 206 5.62 9.24 -4.69
CA LYS A 206 5.41 10.29 -3.68
C LYS A 206 5.85 9.86 -2.28
N GLY A 207 5.85 8.58 -1.95
CA GLY A 207 6.36 8.06 -0.68
C GLY A 207 7.89 8.20 -0.55
N LEU A 208 8.62 8.00 -1.64
CA LEU A 208 10.08 8.13 -1.69
C LEU A 208 10.58 9.59 -1.60
N GLN A 209 9.75 10.57 -1.96
CA GLN A 209 10.09 11.99 -1.85
C GLN A 209 9.88 12.58 -0.45
N HIS A 210 9.19 11.87 0.44
CA HIS A 210 9.05 12.24 1.85
C HIS A 210 10.05 11.49 2.75
N HIS A 211 11.29 11.34 2.28
CA HIS A 211 12.39 11.12 3.22
C HIS A 211 12.57 12.44 4.00
N PRO A 212 12.47 12.45 5.35
CA PRO A 212 12.85 13.63 6.11
C PRO A 212 14.35 13.85 5.88
N ARG A 213 14.68 14.86 5.09
CA ARG A 213 15.98 15.53 5.14
C ARG A 213 16.05 16.18 6.51
N GLY A 214 16.68 15.50 7.46
CA GLY A 214 16.80 16.01 8.82
C GLY A 214 17.68 15.16 9.73
N ALA A 215 18.60 14.38 9.17
CA ALA A 215 19.54 13.56 9.96
C ALA A 215 21.02 13.81 9.58
N ASP A 216 21.32 14.86 8.82
CA ASP A 216 22.69 15.16 8.35
C ASP A 216 23.22 16.54 8.83
N GLU A 217 22.49 17.30 9.66
CA GLU A 217 22.96 18.63 10.12
C GLU A 217 23.47 18.68 11.58
N ASP A 218 23.46 17.59 12.34
CA ASP A 218 23.85 17.62 13.78
C ASP A 218 25.24 17.02 14.09
N LEU A 219 26.16 16.94 13.11
CA LEU A 219 27.52 16.40 13.33
C LEU A 219 28.68 17.37 13.01
N GLU A 220 28.42 18.67 12.85
CA GLU A 220 29.47 19.69 12.75
C GLU A 220 29.30 20.81 13.79
N GLU A 221 29.24 20.48 15.09
CA GLU A 221 29.68 21.44 16.13
C GLU A 221 30.03 20.71 17.43
N SER A 222 31.25 20.17 17.51
CA SER A 222 31.94 19.89 18.78
C SER A 222 33.44 19.78 18.51
N ASP A 223 34.11 20.92 18.73
CA ASP A 223 35.55 21.17 18.95
C ASP A 223 36.60 20.66 17.93
#